data_AF-A0A831Z2R7-F1
#
_entry.id   AF-A0A831Z2R7-F1
#
_cell.length_a   1.000
_cell.length_b   1.000
_cell.length_c   1.000
_cell.angle_alpha   90.00
_cell.angle_beta   90.00
_cell.angle_gamma   90.00
#
_symmetry.space_group_name_H-M   'P 1'
#
loop_
_entity.id
_entity.type
_entity.pdbx_description
1 polymer ?
#
loop_
_entity_poly.entity_id
_entity_poly.type
_entity_poly.pdbx_seq_one_letter_code
_entity_poly.pdbx_strand_id
1 'polypeptide(L)'
;TLVKALHHTHQSIRQALNKLGNKIQRSAETQDKTRSQQLERLMLYLFPNHHPQERVLAPVYFQIKYGWEFFNTLLQELPDDVRTHWVVEL
;
A
#
# COMPACT_ATOMS: atom_id res chain seq x y z
N THR A 1 -30.68 -24.39 -39.50
CA THR A 1 -29.20 -24.48 -39.44
C THR A 1 -28.48 -23.13 -39.34
N LEU A 2 -29.09 -21.98 -39.67
CA LEU A 2 -28.49 -20.64 -39.47
C LEU A 2 -28.66 -20.04 -38.06
N VAL A 3 -29.80 -20.30 -37.41
CA VAL A 3 -30.11 -19.77 -36.06
C VAL A 3 -29.07 -20.23 -35.01
N LYS A 4 -28.60 -21.48 -35.11
CA LYS A 4 -27.56 -22.03 -34.23
C LYS A 4 -26.22 -21.31 -34.41
N ALA A 5 -25.85 -20.99 -35.65
CA ALA A 5 -24.65 -20.22 -35.97
C ALA A 5 -24.77 -18.78 -35.44
N LEU A 6 -25.92 -18.12 -35.62
CA LEU A 6 -26.18 -16.79 -35.07
C LEU A 6 -26.05 -16.76 -33.54
N HIS A 7 -26.67 -17.72 -32.85
CA HIS A 7 -26.62 -17.81 -31.39
C HIS A 7 -25.18 -18.04 -30.89
N HIS A 8 -24.42 -18.88 -31.59
CA HIS A 8 -23.01 -19.10 -31.31
C HIS A 8 -22.20 -17.81 -31.48
N THR A 9 -22.36 -17.09 -32.60
CA THR A 9 -21.67 -15.81 -32.84
C THR A 9 -22.01 -14.77 -31.79
N HIS A 10 -23.29 -14.62 -31.43
CA HIS A 10 -23.72 -13.71 -30.38
C HIS A 10 -23.06 -14.07 -29.03
N GLN A 11 -23.01 -15.35 -28.67
CA GLN A 11 -22.36 -15.80 -27.46
C GLN A 11 -20.84 -15.56 -27.50
N SER A 12 -20.19 -15.77 -28.63
CA SER A 12 -18.76 -15.47 -28.81
C SER A 12 -18.47 -13.98 -28.65
N ILE A 13 -19.30 -13.10 -29.22
CA ILE A 13 -19.19 -11.64 -29.08
C ILE A 13 -19.33 -11.25 -27.60
N ARG A 14 -20.36 -11.78 -26.92
CA ARG A 14 -20.58 -11.52 -25.49
C ARG A 14 -19.39 -11.93 -24.63
N GLN A 15 -18.81 -13.11 -24.90
CA GLN A 15 -17.60 -13.57 -24.21
C GLN A 15 -16.39 -12.68 -24.50
N ALA A 16 -16.22 -12.21 -25.74
CA ALA A 16 -15.15 -11.31 -26.12
C ALA A 16 -15.26 -9.97 -25.38
N LEU A 17 -16.46 -9.40 -25.29
CA LEU A 17 -16.72 -8.17 -24.54
C LEU A 17 -16.45 -8.34 -23.05
N ASN A 18 -16.89 -9.43 -22.43
CA ASN A 18 -16.58 -9.73 -21.03
C ASN A 18 -15.08 -9.87 -20.78
N LYS A 19 -14.36 -10.56 -21.69
CA LYS A 19 -12.90 -10.69 -21.61
C LYS A 19 -12.22 -9.33 -21.74
N LEU A 20 -12.70 -8.46 -22.61
CA LEU A 20 -12.19 -7.11 -22.78
C LEU A 20 -12.40 -6.27 -21.51
N GLY A 21 -13.60 -6.27 -20.94
CA GLY A 21 -13.90 -5.57 -19.68
C GLY A 21 -12.98 -6.01 -18.55
N ASN A 22 -12.81 -7.33 -18.37
CA ASN A 22 -11.89 -7.88 -17.36
C ASN A 22 -10.44 -7.46 -17.58
N LYS A 23 -9.99 -7.35 -18.84
CA LYS A 23 -8.63 -6.88 -19.15
C LYS A 23 -8.45 -5.40 -18.81
N ILE A 24 -9.45 -4.57 -19.12
CA ILE A 24 -9.44 -3.14 -18.79
C ILE A 24 -9.35 -2.95 -17.28
N GLN A 25 -10.22 -3.64 -16.53
CA GLN A 25 -10.20 -3.60 -15.05
C GLN A 25 -8.84 -4.02 -14.49
N ARG A 26 -8.31 -5.17 -14.92
CA ARG A 26 -7.00 -5.65 -14.47
C ARG A 26 -5.87 -4.70 -14.84
N SER A 27 -5.93 -4.05 -16.00
CA SER A 27 -4.94 -3.06 -16.42
C SER A 27 -4.95 -1.85 -15.49
N ALA A 28 -6.13 -1.35 -15.14
CA ALA A 28 -6.28 -0.25 -14.19
C ALA A 28 -5.77 -0.64 -12.80
N GLU A 29 -6.20 -1.79 -12.28
CA GLU A 29 -5.71 -2.32 -10.99
C GLU A 29 -4.18 -2.52 -10.99
N THR A 30 -3.61 -3.02 -12.07
CA THR A 30 -2.16 -3.25 -12.20
C THR A 30 -1.39 -1.94 -12.26
N GLN A 31 -1.93 -0.92 -12.94
CA GLN A 31 -1.32 0.40 -13.01
C GLN A 31 -1.20 1.04 -11.61
N ASP A 32 -2.20 0.83 -10.76
CA ASP A 32 -2.22 1.39 -9.41
C ASP A 32 -1.58 0.49 -8.35
N LYS A 33 -1.38 -0.80 -8.65
CA LYS A 33 -0.87 -1.80 -7.71
C LYS A 33 0.41 -1.39 -7.00
N THR A 34 1.40 -0.86 -7.73
CA THR A 34 2.68 -0.44 -7.12
C THR A 34 2.49 0.70 -6.13
N ARG A 35 1.64 1.68 -6.46
CA ARG A 35 1.36 2.82 -5.57
C ARG A 35 0.59 2.37 -4.34
N SER A 36 -0.42 1.52 -4.52
CA SER A 36 -1.17 0.94 -3.41
C SER A 36 -0.26 0.15 -2.47
N GLN A 37 0.63 -0.69 -3.02
CA GLN A 37 1.60 -1.44 -2.22
C GLN A 37 2.61 -0.54 -1.49
N GLN A 38 3.02 0.57 -2.11
CA GLN A 38 3.88 1.56 -1.45
C GLN A 38 3.14 2.25 -0.30
N LEU A 39 1.89 2.67 -0.50
CA LEU A 39 1.06 3.27 0.54
C LEU A 39 0.78 2.31 1.70
N GLU A 40 0.45 1.05 1.41
CA GLU A 40 0.26 0.02 2.43
C GLU A 40 1.53 -0.17 3.27
N ARG A 41 2.70 -0.21 2.62
CA ARG A 41 3.99 -0.28 3.34
C ARG A 41 4.23 0.94 4.22
N LEU A 42 3.97 2.15 3.72
CA LEU A 42 4.12 3.38 4.50
C LEU A 42 3.18 3.38 5.71
N MET A 43 1.92 2.97 5.51
CA MET A 43 0.94 2.85 6.59
C MET A 43 1.39 1.86 7.67
N LEU A 44 1.98 0.73 7.30
CA LEU A 44 2.49 -0.24 8.27
C LEU A 44 3.62 0.33 9.15
N TYR A 45 4.44 1.24 8.62
CA TYR A 45 5.55 1.84 9.38
C TYR A 45 5.13 3.07 10.18
N LEU A 46 4.29 3.95 9.61
CA LEU A 46 3.87 5.21 10.24
C LEU A 46 2.67 5.04 11.16
N PHE A 47 1.73 4.17 10.78
CA PHE A 47 0.48 3.94 11.49
C PHE A 47 0.18 2.44 11.66
N PRO A 48 1.07 1.68 12.30
CA PRO A 48 0.84 0.26 12.57
C PRO A 48 -0.50 0.08 13.30
N ASN A 49 -1.32 -0.89 12.84
CA ASN A 49 -2.67 -1.11 13.34
C ASN A 49 -3.60 0.12 13.30
N HIS A 50 -3.34 1.09 12.40
CA HIS A 50 -4.07 2.35 12.30
C HIS A 50 -3.96 3.26 13.54
N HIS A 51 -2.91 3.06 14.35
CA HIS A 51 -2.60 3.89 15.50
C HIS A 51 -1.25 4.60 15.29
N PRO A 52 -1.03 5.78 15.90
CA PRO A 52 0.28 6.44 15.88
C PRO A 52 1.40 5.46 16.25
N GLN A 53 2.50 5.52 15.51
CA GLN A 53 3.67 4.64 15.66
C GLN A 53 4.10 4.46 17.13
N GLU A 54 4.23 5.58 17.86
CA GLU A 54 4.64 5.65 19.27
C GLU A 54 3.71 4.90 20.24
N ARG A 55 2.46 4.65 19.85
CA ARG A 55 1.47 3.95 20.68
C ARG A 55 1.48 2.44 20.48
N VAL A 56 2.18 1.95 19.45
CA VAL A 56 2.20 0.53 19.09
C VAL A 56 3.61 -0.03 19.15
N LEU A 57 4.61 0.72 18.67
CA LEU A 57 6.00 0.27 18.63
C LEU A 57 6.76 0.82 19.83
N ALA A 58 7.35 -0.09 20.60
CA ALA A 58 8.25 0.29 21.69
C ALA A 58 9.59 0.78 21.13
N PRO A 59 10.29 1.72 21.80
CA PRO A 59 11.61 2.21 21.37
C PRO A 59 12.64 1.10 21.10
N VAL A 60 12.55 -0.03 21.83
CA VAL A 60 13.42 -1.20 21.64
C VAL A 60 13.30 -1.82 20.24
N TYR A 61 12.13 -1.75 19.60
CA TYR A 61 11.96 -2.21 18.21
C TYR A 61 12.92 -1.49 17.27
N PHE A 62 13.06 -0.18 17.43
CA PHE A 62 13.91 0.64 16.59
C PHE A 62 15.39 0.42 16.87
N GLN A 63 15.77 0.18 18.12
CA GLN A 63 17.14 -0.19 18.47
C GLN A 63 17.56 -1.52 17.83
N ILE A 64 16.67 -2.53 17.83
CA ILE A 64 16.96 -3.81 17.16
C ILE A 64 17.06 -3.61 15.63
N LYS A 65 16.23 -2.76 15.05
CA LYS A 65 16.17 -2.54 13.60
C LYS A 65 17.30 -1.67 13.05
N TYR A 66 17.67 -0.60 13.76
CA TYR A 66 18.62 0.42 13.31
C TYR A 66 19.97 0.39 14.05
N GLY A 67 20.09 -0.44 15.08
CA GLY A 67 21.33 -0.62 15.83
C GLY A 67 21.46 0.30 17.04
N TRP A 68 22.64 0.25 17.66
CA TRP A 68 22.89 0.88 18.96
C TRP A 68 22.86 2.42 18.91
N GLU A 69 23.23 3.01 17.77
CA GLU A 69 23.28 4.46 17.59
C GLU A 69 21.90 5.12 17.49
N PHE A 70 20.83 4.34 17.30
CA PHE A 70 19.47 4.86 17.14
C PHE A 70 19.08 5.82 18.27
N PHE A 71 19.36 5.47 19.52
CA PHE A 71 19.03 6.33 20.66
C PHE A 71 19.87 7.61 20.69
N ASN A 72 21.13 7.54 20.25
CA ASN A 72 21.98 8.73 20.19
C ASN A 72 21.42 9.73 19.17
N THR A 73 21.06 9.26 17.98
CA THR A 73 20.41 10.09 16.95
C THR A 73 19.07 10.64 17.43
N LEU A 74 18.22 9.80 18.03
CA LEU A 74 16.91 10.21 18.52
C LEU A 74 17.00 11.32 19.59
N LEU A 75 17.97 11.23 20.50
CA LEU A 75 18.18 12.23 21.55
C LEU A 75 18.77 13.54 21.02
N GLN A 76 19.57 13.49 19.95
CA GLN A 76 20.14 14.69 19.32
C GLN A 76 19.09 15.48 18.54
N GLU A 77 18.13 14.80 17.93
CA GLU A 77 17.10 15.42 17.10
C GLU A 77 15.87 15.88 17.91
N LEU A 78 15.83 15.64 19.23
CA LEU A 78 14.68 15.93 20.08
C LEU A 78 14.30 17.43 20.02
N PRO A 79 13.04 17.79 19.72
CA PRO A 79 12.66 19.18 19.57
C PRO A 79 12.51 19.89 20.92
N ASP A 80 12.82 21.18 20.95
CA ASP A 80 12.60 22.04 22.12
C ASP A 80 11.10 22.26 22.43
N ASP A 81 10.24 22.17 21.40
CA ASP A 81 8.77 22.26 21.53
C ASP A 81 8.10 20.94 21.15
N VAL A 82 7.47 20.31 22.14
CA VAL A 82 6.78 19.02 22.01
C VAL A 82 5.29 19.16 21.64
N ARG A 83 4.80 20.38 21.39
CA ARG A 83 3.37 20.61 21.06
C ARG A 83 3.02 20.27 19.61
N THR A 84 4.00 20.28 18.72
CA THR A 84 3.81 19.97 17.30
C THR A 84 4.22 18.54 17.00
N HIS A 85 3.60 17.95 15.97
CA HIS A 85 4.06 16.67 15.45
C HIS A 85 5.50 16.81 14.93
N TRP A 86 6.36 15.90 15.35
CA TRP A 86 7.77 15.86 14.99
C TRP A 86 8.09 14.55 14.30
N VAL A 87 8.90 14.64 13.24
CA VAL A 87 9.31 13.49 12.42
C VAL A 87 10.83 13.39 12.51
N VAL A 88 11.31 12.20 12.82
CA VAL A 88 12.75 11.89 12.90
C VAL A 88 13.16 11.18 11.63
N GLU A 89 14.15 11.73 10.93
CA GLU A 89 14.80 11.05 9.81
C GLU A 89 15.94 10.18 10.37
N LEU A 90 15.86 8.86 10.14
CA LEU A 90 16.78 7.84 10.68
C LEU A 90 17.71 7.29 9.60
#